data_AF-A0A354BPW9-F1
#
_entry.id   AF-A0A354BPW9-F1
#
_cell.length_a   1.000
_cell.length_b   1.000
_cell.length_c   1.000
_cell.angle_alpha   90.00
_cell.angle_beta   90.00
_cell.angle_gamma   90.00
#
_symmetry.space_group_name_H-M   'P 1'
#
loop_
_entity.id
_entity.type
_entity.pdbx_description
1 polymer ?
#
loop_
_entity_poly.entity_id
_entity_poly.type
_entity_poly.pdbx_seq_one_letter_code
_entity_poly.pdbx_strand_id
1 'polypeptide(L)'
;MRIGLNVVRCKEDAIIFAGGPKVSKVNIVGTISAKAYLHIKYAMQEVKGDRHAPHDFVVFPSEKGEVVFQLPNGITATIEYWSEKNGVKEREVTVTIPESDSIALSKLG
;
A
#
# COMPACT_ATOMS: atom_id res chain seq x y z
N MET A 1 9.22 -16.86 10.70
CA MET A 1 9.34 -16.32 9.32
C MET A 1 9.63 -14.83 9.46
N ARG A 2 10.83 -14.35 9.11
CA ARG A 2 11.16 -12.92 9.17
C ARG A 2 10.51 -12.25 7.97
N ILE A 3 9.49 -11.43 8.19
CA ILE A 3 8.92 -10.57 7.14
C ILE A 3 9.96 -9.46 6.94
N GLY A 4 10.78 -9.58 5.89
CA GLY A 4 11.71 -8.52 5.52
C GLY A 4 10.90 -7.29 5.08
N LEU A 5 11.20 -6.12 5.65
CA LEU A 5 10.63 -4.86 5.21
C LEU A 5 11.00 -4.64 3.74
N ASN A 6 10.02 -4.73 2.84
CA ASN A 6 10.24 -4.42 1.43
C ASN A 6 10.14 -2.90 1.26
N VAL A 7 11.29 -2.24 1.18
CA VAL A 7 11.38 -0.82 0.83
C VAL A 7 11.37 -0.70 -0.68
N VAL A 8 10.30 -0.14 -1.24
CA VAL A 8 10.26 0.18 -2.68
C VAL A 8 10.51 1.67 -2.86
N ARG A 9 11.64 2.00 -3.51
CA ARG A 9 11.93 3.36 -3.97
C ARG A 9 11.35 3.54 -5.36
N CYS A 10 10.36 4.41 -5.47
CA CYS A 10 9.64 4.67 -6.70
C CYS A 10 10.24 5.91 -7.38
N LYS A 11 11.06 5.73 -8.42
CA LYS A 11 11.12 6.71 -9.51
C LYS A 11 9.84 6.54 -10.32
N GLU A 12 9.27 7.64 -10.81
CA GLU A 12 7.98 7.76 -11.52
C GLU A 12 7.46 6.42 -12.12
N ASP A 13 6.21 6.06 -11.80
CA ASP A 13 5.48 4.86 -12.27
C ASP A 13 5.83 3.50 -11.61
N ALA A 14 6.19 3.48 -10.33
CA ALA A 14 6.43 2.21 -9.65
C ALA A 14 5.12 1.47 -9.28
N ILE A 15 4.80 0.42 -10.04
CA ILE A 15 3.72 -0.53 -9.72
C ILE A 15 4.22 -1.52 -8.65
N ILE A 16 3.73 -1.39 -7.42
CA ILE A 16 4.08 -2.30 -6.32
C ILE A 16 3.05 -3.43 -6.23
N PHE A 17 3.51 -4.67 -6.38
CA PHE A 17 2.67 -5.86 -6.24
C PHE A 17 2.68 -6.38 -4.79
N ALA A 18 1.59 -6.19 -4.04
CA ALA A 18 1.32 -7.00 -2.85
C ALA A 18 0.45 -8.21 -3.23
N GLY A 19 0.73 -9.39 -2.66
CA GLY A 19 -0.17 -10.56 -2.75
C GLY A 19 0.08 -11.58 -3.86
N GLY A 20 1.19 -11.54 -4.61
CA GLY A 20 1.52 -12.57 -5.61
C GLY A 20 0.66 -12.54 -6.90
N PRO A 21 0.96 -13.37 -7.92
CA PRO A 21 0.43 -13.21 -9.28
C PRO A 21 -1.01 -13.67 -9.52
N LYS A 22 -1.63 -14.45 -8.61
CA LYS A 22 -2.95 -15.08 -8.82
C LYS A 22 -4.13 -14.38 -8.14
N VAL A 23 -3.91 -13.21 -7.58
CA VAL A 23 -4.90 -12.51 -6.74
C VAL A 23 -5.51 -11.36 -7.52
N SER A 24 -6.85 -11.23 -7.49
CA SER A 24 -7.55 -10.03 -7.95
C SER A 24 -7.10 -8.83 -7.12
N LYS A 25 -6.59 -7.80 -7.78
CA LYS A 25 -5.96 -6.64 -7.15
C LYS A 25 -6.64 -5.36 -7.59
N VAL A 26 -6.70 -4.40 -6.68
CA VAL A 26 -7.09 -3.02 -6.95
C VAL A 26 -5.83 -2.18 -7.13
N ASN A 27 -5.80 -1.35 -8.17
CA ASN A 27 -4.80 -0.28 -8.26
C ASN A 27 -5.18 0.86 -7.31
N ILE A 28 -4.30 1.19 -6.38
CA ILE A 28 -4.46 2.35 -5.51
C ILE A 28 -3.56 3.45 -6.04
N VAL A 29 -4.18 4.54 -6.47
CA VAL A 29 -3.52 5.66 -7.15
C VAL A 29 -3.55 6.90 -6.25
N GLY A 30 -2.41 7.53 -6.01
CA GLY A 30 -2.37 8.75 -5.20
C GLY A 30 -1.11 9.55 -5.37
N THR A 31 -1.15 10.85 -5.05
CA THR A 31 0.04 11.70 -5.03
C THR A 31 0.60 11.77 -3.63
N ILE A 32 1.92 11.61 -3.51
CA ILE A 32 2.63 11.71 -2.23
C ILE A 32 3.77 12.72 -2.37
N SER A 33 4.01 13.49 -1.30
CA SER A 33 5.15 14.41 -1.25
C SER A 33 6.47 13.63 -1.33
N ALA A 34 7.48 14.20 -2.00
CA ALA A 34 8.84 13.65 -2.02
C ALA A 34 9.48 13.51 -0.62
N LYS A 35 8.89 14.13 0.41
CA LYS A 35 9.33 14.10 1.81
C LYS A 35 8.41 13.26 2.70
N ALA A 36 7.64 12.35 2.12
CA ALA A 36 6.72 11.48 2.84
C ALA A 36 6.76 10.08 2.25
N TYR A 37 6.38 9.08 3.04
CA TYR A 37 6.23 7.71 2.57
C TYR A 37 4.94 7.09 3.12
N LEU A 38 4.42 6.08 2.43
CA LEU A 38 3.39 5.21 2.98
C LEU A 38 4.02 3.99 3.60
N HIS A 39 3.53 3.60 4.76
CA HIS A 39 3.74 2.28 5.31
C HIS A 39 2.43 1.51 5.25
N ILE A 40 2.41 0.44 4.46
CA ILE A 40 1.22 -0.35 4.20
C ILE A 40 1.42 -1.73 4.80
N LYS A 41 0.46 -2.13 5.65
CA LYS A 41 0.51 -3.39 6.39
C LYS A 41 -0.83 -4.08 6.41
N TYR A 42 -0.82 -5.40 6.27
CA TYR A 42 -1.98 -6.23 6.53
C TYR A 42 -1.56 -7.61 7.04
N ALA A 43 -2.35 -8.15 7.97
CA ALA A 43 -2.12 -9.48 8.54
C ALA A 43 -2.58 -10.58 7.59
N MET A 44 -2.18 -11.82 7.89
CA MET A 44 -2.70 -13.02 7.23
C MET A 44 -4.23 -13.00 7.28
N GLN A 45 -4.88 -13.08 6.13
CA GLN A 45 -6.34 -13.00 6.01
C GLN A 45 -6.83 -14.01 4.98
N GLU A 46 -8.03 -14.54 5.19
CA GLU A 46 -8.74 -15.35 4.21
C GLU A 46 -9.92 -14.54 3.67
N VAL A 47 -9.97 -14.36 2.35
CA VAL A 47 -11.01 -13.59 1.67
C VAL A 47 -11.58 -14.46 0.57
N LYS A 48 -12.88 -14.78 0.66
CA LYS A 48 -13.59 -15.63 -0.33
C LYS A 48 -12.91 -16.99 -0.62
N GLY A 49 -12.23 -17.57 0.37
CA GLY A 49 -11.50 -18.84 0.25
C GLY A 49 -10.06 -18.72 -0.25
N ASP A 50 -9.61 -17.50 -0.61
CA ASP A 50 -8.21 -17.22 -0.92
C ASP A 50 -7.47 -16.75 0.32
N ARG A 51 -6.34 -17.41 0.60
CA ARG A 51 -5.49 -17.07 1.75
C ARG A 51 -4.41 -16.08 1.34
N HIS A 52 -4.50 -14.87 1.86
CA HIS A 52 -3.53 -13.80 1.66
C HIS A 52 -2.46 -13.83 2.75
N ALA A 53 -1.21 -14.00 2.35
CA ALA A 53 -0.06 -13.90 3.25
C ALA A 53 0.05 -12.47 3.82
N PRO A 54 0.58 -12.31 5.05
CA PRO A 54 0.81 -10.99 5.61
C PRO A 54 1.80 -10.21 4.75
N HIS A 55 1.55 -8.91 4.61
CA HIS A 55 2.46 -8.01 3.91
C HIS A 55 2.73 -6.78 4.77
N ASP A 56 3.97 -6.33 4.68
CA ASP A 56 4.49 -5.13 5.32
C ASP A 56 5.48 -4.51 4.32
N PHE A 57 5.12 -3.35 3.76
CA PHE A 57 5.94 -2.68 2.75
C PHE A 57 5.81 -1.16 2.83
N VAL A 58 6.85 -0.49 2.36
CA VAL A 58 6.93 0.97 2.34
C VAL A 58 7.00 1.47 0.91
N VAL A 59 6.20 2.49 0.61
CA VAL A 59 6.18 3.19 -0.67
C VAL A 59 6.87 4.54 -0.50
N PHE A 60 8.04 4.67 -1.10
CA PHE A 60 8.86 5.87 -0.99
C PHE A 60 8.97 6.56 -2.36
N PRO A 61 8.26 7.67 -2.60
CA PRO A 61 8.39 8.44 -3.84
C PRO A 61 9.76 9.14 -3.86
N SER A 62 10.52 9.03 -4.94
CA SER A 62 11.80 9.74 -5.08
C SER A 62 11.62 11.22 -5.42
N GLU A 63 10.48 11.58 -6.00
CA GLU A 63 10.10 12.94 -6.39
C GLU A 63 8.61 13.14 -6.11
N LYS A 64 8.11 14.39 -6.11
CA LYS A 64 6.67 14.63 -5.91
C LYS A 64 5.94 14.07 -7.13
N GLY A 65 5.28 12.93 -6.96
CA GLY A 65 4.71 12.19 -8.08
C GLY A 65 3.52 11.35 -7.67
N GLU A 66 2.83 10.86 -8.70
CA GLU A 66 1.83 9.82 -8.55
C GLU A 66 2.52 8.50 -8.17
N VAL A 67 1.93 7.78 -7.23
CA VAL A 67 2.29 6.42 -6.89
C VAL A 67 1.11 5.51 -7.18
N VAL A 68 1.40 4.33 -7.72
CA VAL A 68 0.41 3.30 -8.02
C VAL A 68 0.84 2.02 -7.33
N PHE A 69 0.06 1.51 -6.39
CA PHE A 69 0.35 0.23 -5.76
C PHE A 69 -0.87 -0.67 -5.76
N GLN A 70 -0.65 -1.97 -5.78
CA GLN A 70 -1.71 -2.96 -5.88
C GLN A 70 -1.88 -3.70 -4.57
N LEU A 71 -3.12 -3.71 -4.07
CA LEU A 71 -3.54 -4.53 -2.94
C LEU A 71 -4.62 -5.53 -3.38
N PRO A 72 -4.66 -6.74 -2.79
CA PRO A 72 -5.76 -7.68 -2.99
C PRO A 72 -7.14 -7.07 -2.72
N ASN A 73 -8.15 -7.51 -3.45
CA ASN A 73 -9.53 -7.13 -3.16
C ASN A 73 -9.99 -7.76 -1.83
N GLY A 74 -10.78 -7.02 -1.05
CA GLY A 74 -11.43 -7.50 0.18
C GLY A 74 -10.51 -7.66 1.40
N ILE A 75 -9.19 -7.47 1.28
CA ILE A 75 -8.32 -7.45 2.47
C ILE A 75 -8.53 -6.16 3.26
N THR A 76 -8.35 -6.26 4.58
CA THR A 76 -8.25 -5.08 5.43
C THR A 76 -6.78 -4.70 5.58
N ALA A 77 -6.42 -3.49 5.13
CA ALA A 77 -5.08 -2.96 5.18
C ALA A 77 -5.02 -1.68 6.01
N THR A 78 -3.95 -1.51 6.77
CA THR A 78 -3.62 -0.26 7.44
C THR A 78 -2.59 0.49 6.60
N ILE A 79 -2.90 1.73 6.26
CA ILE A 79 -2.07 2.66 5.50
C ILE A 79 -1.69 3.79 6.45
N GLU A 80 -0.39 3.88 6.74
CA GLU A 80 0.17 4.96 7.54
C GLU A 80 0.93 5.95 6.64
N TYR A 81 0.68 7.23 6.85
CA TYR A 81 1.41 8.32 6.22
C TYR A 81 2.47 8.80 7.19
N TRP A 82 3.71 8.80 6.75
CA TRP A 82 4.86 9.20 7.55
C TRP A 82 5.61 10.33 6.86
N SER A 83 6.05 11.31 7.64
CA SER A 83 6.92 12.37 7.18
C SER A 83 8.38 11.93 7.27
N GLU A 84 9.12 12.06 6.18
CA GLU A 84 10.55 11.76 6.14
C GLU A 84 11.35 12.71 7.03
N LYS A 85 10.92 13.99 7.09
CA LYS A 85 11.69 15.06 7.74
C LYS A 85 11.93 14.80 9.24
N ASN A 86 10.98 14.15 9.90
CA ASN A 86 11.01 13.94 11.35
C ASN A 86 10.71 12.50 11.77
N GLY A 87 10.44 11.59 10.83
CA GLY A 87 10.06 10.21 11.12
C GLY A 87 8.78 10.11 11.94
N VAL A 88 7.87 11.08 11.81
CA VAL A 88 6.60 11.11 12.54
C VAL A 88 5.48 10.57 11.66
N LYS A 89 4.64 9.71 12.24
CA LYS A 89 3.38 9.29 11.63
C LYS A 89 2.39 10.45 11.67
N GLU A 90 2.04 10.96 10.50
CA GLU A 90 1.09 12.07 10.34
C GLU A 90 -0.35 11.58 10.33
N ARG A 91 -0.58 10.38 9.75
CA ARG A 91 -1.92 9.82 9.59
C ARG A 91 -1.87 8.31 9.57
N GLU A 92 -2.93 7.68 10.06
CA GLU A 92 -3.19 6.25 9.90
C GLU A 92 -4.64 6.05 9.48
N VAL A 93 -4.85 5.16 8.51
CA VAL A 93 -6.18 4.75 8.06
C VAL A 93 -6.19 3.23 7.92
N THR A 94 -7.20 2.58 8.48
CA THR A 94 -7.46 1.15 8.25
C THR A 94 -8.69 1.02 7.38
N VAL A 95 -8.55 0.33 6.25
CA VAL A 95 -9.57 0.26 5.20
C VAL A 95 -9.67 -1.15 4.63
N THR A 96 -10.91 -1.60 4.37
CA THR A 96 -11.15 -2.80 3.56
C THR A 96 -11.10 -2.41 2.09
N ILE A 97 -10.21 -3.05 1.34
CA ILE A 97 -10.01 -2.74 -0.08
C ILE A 97 -11.25 -3.20 -0.86
N PRO A 98 -11.97 -2.29 -1.56
CA PRO A 98 -13.20 -2.65 -2.26
C PRO A 98 -12.91 -3.51 -3.49
N GLU A 99 -13.95 -4.15 -4.03
CA GLU A 99 -13.84 -4.81 -5.34
C GLU A 99 -13.94 -3.76 -6.45
N SER A 100 -12.79 -3.36 -6.97
CA SER A 100 -12.68 -2.37 -8.06
C SER A 100 -11.40 -2.58 -8.86
N ASP A 101 -11.36 -2.07 -10.08
CA ASP A 101 -10.13 -2.05 -10.88
C ASP A 101 -9.13 -0.99 -10.37
N SER A 102 -9.65 0.12 -9.83
CA SER A 102 -8.84 1.24 -9.33
C SER A 102 -9.57 2.07 -8.28
N ILE A 103 -8.83 2.55 -7.28
CA ILE A 103 -9.31 3.49 -6.26
C ILE A 103 -8.28 4.58 -5.99
N ALA A 104 -8.77 5.81 -5.82
CA ALA A 104 -7.91 6.91 -5.39
C ALA A 104 -7.53 6.74 -3.91
N LEU A 105 -6.26 6.95 -3.58
CA LEU A 105 -5.74 6.89 -2.21
C LEU A 105 -6.50 7.84 -1.25
N SER A 106 -6.95 9.00 -1.75
CA SER A 106 -7.77 9.95 -0.99
C SER A 106 -9.18 9.46 -0.66
N LYS A 107 -9.66 8.40 -1.31
CA LYS A 107 -10.96 7.77 -1.03
C LYS A 107 -10.87 6.65 0.01
N LEU A 108 -9.65 6.25 0.38
CA LEU A 108 -9.45 5.17 1.35
C LEU A 108 -9.64 5.62 2.80
N GLY A 109 -9.75 6.94 3.04
CA GLY A 109 -10.10 7.56 4.32
C GLY A 109 -9.68 9.01 4.33
#